data_AF-A0A7K0MTV6-F1
#
_entry.id   AF-A0A7K0MTV6-F1
#
_cell.length_a   1.000
_cell.length_b   1.000
_cell.length_c   1.000
_cell.angle_alpha   90.00
_cell.angle_beta   90.00
_cell.angle_gamma   90.00
#
_symmetry.space_group_name_H-M   'P 1'
#
loop_
_entity.id
_entity.type
_entity.pdbx_description
1 polymer ?
#
loop_
_entity_poly.entity_id
_entity_poly.type
_entity_poly.pdbx_seq_one_letter_code
_entity_poly.pdbx_strand_id
1 'polypeptide(L)' 'MDAALSASYEECKRLNSLHGKTYYLATLLLPKNKRPYVHALYGFARYADEIVDDLASTLSP' A
#
# COMPACT_ATOMS: atom_id res chain seq x y z
N MET A 1 -15.79 4.17 -13.60
CA MET A 1 -14.36 4.12 -13.22
C MET A 1 -13.73 3.09 -14.12
N ASP A 2 -12.56 3.39 -14.69
CA ASP A 2 -11.80 2.44 -15.50
C ASP A 2 -11.56 1.13 -14.72
N ALA A 3 -11.70 -0.01 -15.40
CA ALA A 3 -11.63 -1.32 -14.76
C ALA A 3 -10.23 -1.63 -14.22
N ALA A 4 -9.18 -1.24 -14.97
CA ALA A 4 -7.80 -1.43 -14.55
C ALA A 4 -7.49 -0.56 -13.32
N LEU A 5 -7.94 0.71 -13.32
CA LEU A 5 -7.79 1.60 -12.17
C LEU A 5 -8.45 1.04 -10.90
N SER A 6 -9.65 0.48 -11.03
CA SER A 6 -10.34 -0.13 -9.88
C SER A 6 -9.59 -1.36 -9.34
N ALA A 7 -9.04 -2.20 -10.22
CA ALA A 7 -8.23 -3.34 -9.83
C ALA A 7 -6.95 -2.90 -9.10
N SER A 8 -6.28 -1.84 -9.59
CA SER A 8 -5.09 -1.27 -8.92
C SER A 8 -5.41 -0.78 -7.51
N TYR A 9 -6.56 -0.13 -7.29
CA TYR A 9 -6.96 0.31 -5.95
C TYR A 9 -7.22 -0.84 -4.99
N GLU A 10 -7.86 -1.93 -5.45
CA GLU A 10 -8.10 -3.09 -4.61
C GLU A 10 -6.78 -3.80 -4.25
N GLU A 11 -5.83 -3.87 -5.16
CA GLU A 11 -4.50 -4.42 -4.86
C GLU A 11 -3.75 -3.56 -3.83
N CYS A 12 -3.76 -2.24 -3.99
CA CYS A 12 -3.17 -1.32 -3.04
C CYS A 12 -3.81 -1.44 -1.64
N LYS A 13 -5.13 -1.67 -1.58
CA LYS A 13 -5.86 -1.92 -0.34
C LYS A 13 -5.46 -3.25 0.29
N ARG A 14 -5.29 -4.31 -0.51
CA ARG A 14 -4.79 -5.62 -0.05
C ARG A 14 -3.42 -5.47 0.59
N LEU A 15 -2.48 -4.81 -0.09
CA LEU A 15 -1.12 -4.55 0.44
C LEU A 15 -1.14 -3.77 1.75
N ASN A 16 -1.93 -2.68 1.82
CA ASN A 16 -2.08 -1.89 3.04
C ASN A 16 -2.64 -2.73 4.20
N SER A 17 -3.63 -3.58 3.94
CA SER A 17 -4.19 -4.46 4.98
C SER A 17 -3.22 -5.52 5.52
N LEU A 18 -2.25 -5.96 4.70
CA LEU A 18 -1.28 -6.98 5.07
C LEU A 18 -0.09 -6.40 5.86
N HIS A 19 0.47 -5.30 5.36
CA HIS A 19 1.73 -4.74 5.90
C HIS A 19 1.51 -3.55 6.85
N GLY A 20 0.43 -2.81 6.67
CA GLY A 20 0.23 -1.50 7.28
C GLY A 20 -0.91 -1.47 8.30
N LYS A 21 -1.13 -2.51 9.11
CA LYS A 21 -2.34 -2.68 9.95
C LYS A 21 -2.81 -1.42 10.68
N THR A 22 -1.90 -0.67 11.32
CA THR A 22 -2.21 0.60 12.00
C THR A 22 -2.61 1.69 11.00
N TYR A 23 -1.87 1.83 9.91
CA TYR A 23 -2.15 2.80 8.83
C TYR A 23 -3.44 2.46 8.08
N TYR A 24 -3.72 1.17 7.85
CA TYR A 24 -4.96 0.65 7.29
C TYR A 24 -6.14 1.01 8.17
N LEU A 25 -6.04 0.78 9.49
CA LEU A 25 -7.09 1.16 10.44
C LEU A 25 -7.33 2.69 10.44
N ALA A 26 -6.26 3.49 10.43
CA ALA A 26 -6.37 4.94 10.31
C ALA A 26 -7.05 5.37 9.00
N THR A 27 -6.76 4.67 7.89
CA THR A 27 -7.39 4.91 6.59
C THR A 27 -8.91 4.66 6.63
N LEU A 28 -9.37 3.68 7.42
CA LEU A 28 -10.80 3.40 7.57
C LEU A 28 -11.59 4.52 8.28
N LEU A 29 -10.92 5.39 9.03
CA LEU A 29 -11.54 6.58 9.65
C LEU A 29 -11.90 7.67 8.62
N LEU A 30 -11.32 7.61 7.43
CA LEU A 30 -11.59 8.58 6.36
C LEU A 30 -12.94 8.28 5.66
N PRO A 31 -13.56 9.29 5.03
CA PRO A 31 -14.70 9.09 4.14
C PRO A 31 -14.40 8.06 3.04
N LYS A 32 -15.39 7.20 2.72
CA LYS A 32 -15.21 6.07 1.78
C LYS A 32 -14.61 6.48 0.43
N ASN A 33 -14.97 7.65 -0.09
CA ASN A 33 -14.46 8.17 -1.36
C ASN A 33 -12.98 8.59 -1.33
N LYS A 34 -12.38 8.78 -0.15
CA LYS A 34 -10.96 9.16 -0.01
C LYS A 34 -10.03 7.97 0.18
N ARG A 35 -10.55 6.83 0.67
CA ARG A 35 -9.76 5.64 1.03
C ARG A 35 -8.96 5.05 -0.14
N PRO A 36 -9.50 4.92 -1.37
CA PRO A 36 -8.76 4.34 -2.49
C PRO A 36 -7.44 5.07 -2.77
N TYR A 37 -7.45 6.41 -2.71
CA TYR A 37 -6.26 7.23 -2.92
C TYR A 37 -5.20 7.00 -1.84
N VAL A 38 -5.62 6.85 -0.58
CA VAL A 38 -4.71 6.59 0.54
C VAL A 38 -4.12 5.18 0.46
N HIS A 39 -4.92 4.18 0.05
CA HIS A 39 -4.39 2.85 -0.21
C HIS A 39 -3.35 2.87 -1.34
N ALA A 40 -3.59 3.62 -2.42
CA ALA A 40 -2.62 3.76 -3.52
C ALA A 40 -1.30 4.42 -3.08
N LEU A 41 -1.37 5.49 -2.27
CA LEU A 41 -0.17 6.12 -1.70
C LEU A 41 0.63 5.13 -0.84
N TYR A 42 -0.07 4.34 -0.01
CA TYR A 42 0.58 3.30 0.78
C TYR A 42 1.23 2.23 -0.11
N GLY A 43 0.52 1.74 -1.14
CA GLY A 43 1.04 0.74 -2.06
C GLY A 43 2.31 1.20 -2.78
N PHE A 44 2.33 2.45 -3.24
CA PHE A 44 3.53 3.05 -3.84
C PHE A 44 4.71 3.10 -2.86
N ALA A 45 4.49 3.61 -1.66
CA ALA A 45 5.55 3.72 -0.64
C ALA A 45 6.07 2.33 -0.23
N ARG A 46 5.18 1.35 -0.02
CA ARG A 46 5.57 -0.01 0.35
C ARG A 46 6.43 -0.68 -0.72
N TYR A 47 6.08 -0.49 -2.00
CA TYR A 47 6.88 -1.04 -3.10
C TYR A 47 8.27 -0.42 -3.16
N ALA A 48 8.39 0.89 -2.91
CA ALA A 48 9.69 1.56 -2.81
C ALA A 48 10.51 1.02 -1.63
N ASP A 49 9.89 0.84 -0.46
CA ASP A 49 10.54 0.25 0.71
C ASP A 49 11.05 -1.18 0.41
N GLU A 50 10.27 -2.01 -0.28
CA GLU A 50 10.68 -3.38 -0.65
C GLU A 50 11.93 -3.40 -1.52
N ILE A 51 12.05 -2.48 -2.50
CA ILE A 51 13.25 -2.36 -3.31
C ILE A 51 14.48 -1.99 -2.46
N VAL A 52 14.30 -1.08 -1.50
CA VAL A 52 15.39 -0.64 -0.62
C VAL A 52 15.77 -1.73 0.38
N ASP A 53 14.79 -2.41 0.95
CA ASP A 53 14.96 -3.54 1.88
C ASP A 53 15.71 -4.70 1.20
N ASP A 54 15.33 -5.06 -0.03
CA ASP A 54 15.97 -6.12 -0.81
C ASP A 54 17.43 -5.77 -1.16
N LEU A 55 17.71 -4.51 -1.52
CA LEU A 55 19.07 -4.04 -1.79
C LEU A 55 19.93 -3.97 -0.52
N ALA A 56 19.31 -3.70 0.63
CA ALA A 56 19.97 -3.68 1.94
C ALA A 56 20.21 -5.08 2.52
N SER A 57 19.70 -6.14 1.88
CA SER A 57 19.93 -7.55 2.23
C SER A 57 21.38 -8.03 1.89
N THR A 58 22.38 -7.20 2.19
CA THR A 58 23.81 -7.50 2.12
C THR A 58 24.42 -7.87 3.48
N LEU A 59 23.60 -8.16 4.49
CA LEU A 59 24.07 -8.68 5.78
C LEU A 59 23.98 -10.21 5.83
N SER A 60 24.90 -10.85 5.11
CA SER A 60 25.66 -12.02 5.58
C SER A 60 27.02 -12.06 4.86
N PRO A 61 28.13 -12.38 5.55
CA PRO A 61 29.46 -12.51 4.95
C PRO A 61 29.56 -13.64 3.92
#